data_AF-A0A8S2DLD6-F1
#
_entry.id   AF-A0A8S2DLD6-F1
#
_cell.length_a   1.000
_cell.length_b   1.000
_cell.length_c   1.000
_cell.angle_alpha   90.00
_cell.angle_beta   90.00
_cell.angle_gamma   90.00
#
_symmetry.space_group_name_H-M   'P 1'
#
loop_
_entity.id
_entity.type
_entity.pdbx_description
1 polymer ?
#
loop_
_entity_poly.entity_id
_entity_poly.type
_entity_poly.pdbx_seq_one_letter_code
_entity_poly.pdbx_strand_id
1 'polypeptide(L)'
;MENIKCVITSMMERDGRRERGRLSGLQMLDEIKKIWKQTSTKHRPLMVVNSLTADAYQCKEHGVDIVVHANRSLVQKQVID
;
A
#
# COMPACT_ATOMS: atom_id res chain seq x y z
N MET A 1 -6.32 11.38 -11.63
CA MET A 1 -6.28 10.17 -10.76
C MET A 1 -7.22 9.05 -11.25
N GLU A 2 -8.20 9.33 -12.11
CA GLU A 2 -9.26 8.38 -12.48
C GLU A 2 -8.80 7.05 -13.12
N ASN A 3 -7.54 6.97 -13.58
CA ASN A 3 -6.98 5.78 -14.22
C ASN A 3 -6.03 4.95 -13.34
N ILE A 4 -5.78 5.34 -12.09
CA ILE A 4 -4.95 4.53 -11.19
C ILE A 4 -5.84 3.46 -10.56
N LYS A 5 -5.62 2.20 -10.96
CA LYS A 5 -6.38 1.05 -10.47
C LYS A 5 -5.81 0.44 -9.20
N CYS A 6 -4.50 0.55 -9.00
CA CYS A 6 -3.80 -0.08 -7.88
C CYS A 6 -2.61 0.75 -7.42
N VAL A 7 -2.37 0.76 -6.11
CA VAL A 7 -1.14 1.26 -5.48
C VAL A 7 -0.50 0.10 -4.74
N ILE A 8 0.73 -0.24 -5.11
CA ILE A 8 1.50 -1.33 -4.49
C ILE A 8 2.68 -0.72 -3.75
N THR A 9 2.86 -1.09 -2.48
CA THR A 9 4.00 -0.68 -1.66
C THR A 9 4.62 -1.88 -0.92
N SER A 10 5.78 -1.68 -0.32
CA SER A 10 6.51 -2.69 0.47
C SER A 10 6.94 -2.10 1.81
N MET A 11 7.11 -2.94 2.82
CA MET A 11 7.65 -2.54 4.12
C MET A 11 9.16 -2.77 4.11
N MET A 12 9.94 -1.76 4.47
CA MET A 12 11.37 -1.93 4.74
C MET A 12 11.60 -1.73 6.25
N GLU A 13 11.69 -2.82 7.00
CA GLU A 13 12.11 -2.79 8.40
C GLU A 13 13.46 -3.48 8.54
N ARG A 14 14.54 -2.78 8.20
CA ARG A 14 15.90 -3.25 8.51
C ARG A 14 16.89 -2.10 8.50
N ASP A 15 17.18 -1.50 9.65
CA ASP A 15 18.17 -0.40 9.87
C ASP A 15 18.16 0.76 8.86
N GLY A 16 17.14 0.83 8.02
CA GLY A 16 17.06 1.68 6.85
C GLY A 16 16.51 3.02 7.26
N ARG A 17 17.38 3.85 7.83
CA ARG A 17 17.20 5.30 8.02
C ARG A 17 15.74 5.68 8.29
N ARG A 18 15.34 5.60 9.58
CA ARG A 18 14.30 6.51 10.12
C ARG A 18 14.84 7.95 10.05
N GLU A 19 15.03 8.44 8.83
CA GLU A 19 15.30 9.84 8.58
C GLU A 19 14.03 10.61 8.95
N ARG A 20 14.16 11.57 9.87
CA ARG A 20 13.07 12.46 10.25
C ARG A 20 12.43 13.04 8.98
N GLY A 21 11.12 12.83 8.83
CA GLY A 21 10.34 13.36 7.71
C GLY A 21 10.03 12.36 6.59
N ARG A 22 10.57 11.13 6.58
CA ARG A 22 10.14 10.09 5.63
C ARG A 22 8.89 9.35 6.13
N LEU A 23 7.90 9.20 5.27
CA LEU A 23 6.71 8.38 5.53
C LEU A 23 7.05 6.90 5.34
N SER A 24 6.55 6.04 6.22
CA SER A 24 6.50 4.60 5.96
C SER A 24 5.55 4.30 4.80
N GLY A 25 5.65 3.08 4.23
CA GLY A 25 4.74 2.64 3.18
C GLY A 25 3.26 2.77 3.58
N LEU A 26 2.92 2.45 4.84
CA LEU A 26 1.55 2.58 5.36
C LEU A 26 1.12 4.05 5.53
N GLN A 27 2.01 4.91 6.04
CA GLN A 27 1.73 6.34 6.16
C GLN A 27 1.54 7.01 4.79
N MET A 28 2.30 6.58 3.77
CA MET A 28 2.09 7.00 2.39
C MET A 28 0.69 6.63 1.89
N LEU A 29 0.21 5.41 2.18
CA LEU A 29 -1.15 4.99 1.82
C LEU A 29 -2.22 5.85 2.51
N ASP A 30 -1.99 6.26 3.76
CA ASP A 30 -2.90 7.19 4.46
C ASP A 30 -3.01 8.54 3.75
N GLU A 31 -1.89 9.12 3.33
CA GLU A 31 -1.89 10.37 2.58
C GLU A 31 -2.55 10.22 1.21
N ILE A 32 -2.29 9.12 0.48
CA ILE A 32 -2.95 8.85 -0.79
C ILE A 32 -4.46 8.74 -0.60
N LYS A 33 -4.94 8.06 0.45
CA LYS A 33 -6.39 7.99 0.75
C LYS A 33 -6.98 9.37 1.04
N LYS A 34 -6.28 10.26 1.76
CA LYS A 34 -6.74 11.62 2.03
C LYS A 34 -6.90 12.42 0.73
N ILE A 35 -5.89 12.36 -0.14
CA ILE A 35 -5.95 13.01 -1.47
C ILE A 35 -7.09 12.41 -2.29
N TRP A 36 -7.24 11.08 -2.27
CA TRP A 36 -8.29 10.41 -3.04
C TRP A 36 -9.70 10.82 -2.61
N LYS A 37 -9.94 10.96 -1.29
CA LYS A 37 -11.22 11.45 -0.75
C LYS A 37 -11.58 12.86 -1.21
N GLN A 38 -10.59 13.68 -1.56
CA GLN A 38 -10.79 15.04 -2.07
C GLN A 38 -11.06 15.06 -3.58
N THR A 39 -10.81 13.96 -4.28
CA THR A 39 -11.14 13.84 -5.71
C THR A 39 -12.60 13.46 -5.91
N SER A 40 -13.25 13.95 -6.97
CA SER A 40 -14.62 13.57 -7.37
C SER A 40 -14.71 12.15 -7.96
N THR A 41 -13.66 11.34 -7.80
CA THR A 41 -13.54 10.01 -8.40
C THR A 41 -14.40 9.01 -7.63
N LYS A 42 -15.32 8.32 -8.31
CA LYS A 42 -16.18 7.29 -7.69
C LYS A 42 -15.43 6.03 -7.26
N HIS A 43 -14.31 5.72 -7.90
CA HIS A 43 -13.56 4.50 -7.67
C HIS A 43 -12.28 4.80 -6.88
N ARG A 44 -12.06 4.06 -5.79
CA ARG A 44 -10.79 4.03 -5.07
C ARG A 44 -9.87 2.97 -5.67
N PRO A 45 -8.54 3.20 -5.72
CA PRO A 45 -7.61 2.19 -6.16
C PRO A 45 -7.56 1.06 -5.12
N LEU A 46 -7.17 -0.11 -5.59
CA LEU A 46 -6.75 -1.22 -4.73
C LEU A 46 -5.45 -0.86 -4.02
N MET A 47 -5.40 -1.03 -2.71
CA MET A 47 -4.22 -0.78 -1.89
C MET A 47 -3.56 -2.12 -1.56
N VAL A 48 -2.30 -2.30 -1.98
CA VAL A 48 -1.59 -3.57 -1.84
C VAL A 48 -0.27 -3.38 -1.14
N VAL A 49 0.02 -4.26 -0.17
CA VAL A 49 1.34 -4.38 0.46
C VAL A 49 1.96 -5.70 0.04
N ASN A 50 3.12 -5.65 -0.61
CA ASN A 50 3.96 -6.83 -0.85
C ASN A 50 5.23 -6.71 -0.01
N SER A 51 5.32 -7.43 1.10
CA SER A 51 6.49 -7.40 1.98
C SER A 51 6.69 -8.68 2.78
N LEU A 52 7.94 -9.08 2.98
CA LEU A 52 8.32 -10.16 3.90
C LEU A 52 7.92 -9.86 5.35
N THR A 53 7.97 -8.60 5.75
CA THR A 53 7.84 -8.17 7.15
C THR A 53 6.52 -7.46 7.44
N ALA A 54 5.56 -7.50 6.52
CA ALA A 54 4.27 -6.84 6.73
C ALA A 54 3.47 -7.55 7.82
N ASP A 55 3.08 -6.79 8.84
CA ASP A 55 2.05 -7.20 9.77
C ASP A 55 0.67 -7.00 9.10
N ALA A 56 -0.07 -8.09 8.92
CA ALA A 56 -1.36 -8.08 8.23
C ALA A 56 -2.44 -7.32 9.02
N TYR A 57 -2.39 -7.35 10.36
CA TYR A 57 -3.32 -6.62 11.21
C TYR A 57 -3.09 -5.13 11.09
N GLN A 58 -1.84 -4.69 11.19
CA GLN A 58 -1.44 -3.30 10.98
C GLN A 58 -1.84 -2.82 9.57
N CYS A 59 -1.55 -3.59 8.53
CA CYS A 59 -1.94 -3.26 7.16
C CYS A 59 -3.46 -3.06 7.03
N LYS A 60 -4.27 -3.90 7.69
CA LYS A 60 -5.72 -3.80 7.68
C LYS A 60 -6.23 -2.53 8.37
N GLU A 61 -5.63 -2.12 9.48
CA GLU A 61 -5.95 -0.84 10.15
C GLU A 61 -5.67 0.37 9.23
N HIS A 62 -4.64 0.26 8.39
CA HIS A 62 -4.34 1.24 7.34
C HIS A 62 -5.16 1.06 6.06
N GLY A 63 -6.18 0.19 6.04
CA GLY A 63 -7.08 0.02 4.89
C GLY A 63 -6.41 -0.57 3.65
N VAL A 64 -5.37 -1.38 3.84
CA VAL A 64 -4.79 -2.20 2.78
C VAL A 64 -5.77 -3.31 2.41
N ASP A 65 -6.00 -3.50 1.12
CA ASP A 65 -6.92 -4.51 0.59
C ASP A 65 -6.27 -5.88 0.48
N ILE A 66 -5.01 -5.93 0.05
CA ILE A 66 -4.26 -7.17 -0.15
C ILE A 66 -2.88 -7.07 0.48
N VAL A 67 -2.55 -8.04 1.34
CA VAL A 67 -1.22 -8.21 1.91
C VAL A 67 -0.62 -9.49 1.35
N VAL A 68 0.54 -9.38 0.72
CA VAL A 68 1.30 -10.51 0.17
C VAL A 68 2.67 -10.58 0.81
N HIS A 69 3.02 -11.74 1.35
CA HIS A 69 4.33 -12.00 1.94
C HIS A 69 5.33 -12.45 0.88
N ALA A 70 5.97 -11.47 0.23
CA ALA A 70 7.12 -11.64 -0.67
C ALA A 70 6.94 -12.66 -1.82
N ASN A 71 5.70 -12.85 -2.25
CA ASN A 71 5.37 -13.74 -3.34
C ASN A 71 4.95 -12.90 -4.55
N ARG A 72 5.94 -12.52 -5.37
CA ARG A 72 5.71 -11.71 -6.58
C ARG A 72 4.70 -12.35 -7.52
N SER A 73 4.77 -13.67 -7.72
CA SER A 73 3.85 -14.41 -8.60
C SER A 73 2.41 -14.33 -8.08
N LEU A 74 2.21 -14.39 -6.76
CA LEU A 74 0.90 -14.24 -6.15
C LEU A 74 0.36 -12.82 -6.29
N VAL A 75 1.20 -11.79 -6.12
CA VAL A 75 0.81 -10.40 -6.38
C VAL A 75 0.31 -10.25 -7.82
N GLN A 76 1.08 -10.75 -8.80
CA GLN A 76 0.70 -10.65 -10.21
C GLN A 76 -0.68 -11.28 -10.47
N LYS A 77 -0.90 -12.50 -9.96
CA LYS A 77 -2.17 -13.22 -10.11
C LYS A 77 -3.37 -12.56 -9.42
N GLN A 78 -3.16 -11.89 -8.28
CA GLN A 78 -4.26 -11.32 -7.49
C GLN A 78 -4.59 -9.86 -7.80
N VAL A 79 -3.65 -9.15 -8.43
CA VAL A 79 -3.69 -7.68 -8.55
C VAL A 79 -3.60 -7.20 -10.00
N ILE A 80 -2.81 -7.89 -10.83
CA ILE A 80 -2.50 -7.44 -12.20
C ILE A 80 -3.35 -8.18 -13.23
N ASP A 81 -3.48 -9.49 -13.07
CA ASP A 81 -4.27 -10.38 -13.93
C ASP A 81 -5.76 -10.36 -13.56
#